data_AF-X8BGT6-F1
#
_entry.id   AF-X8BGT6-F1
#
_cell.length_a   1.000
_cell.length_b   1.000
_cell.length_c   1.000
_cell.angle_alpha   90.00
_cell.angle_beta   90.00
_cell.angle_gamma   90.00
#
_symmetry.space_group_name_H-M   'P 1'
#
loop_
_entity.id
_entity.type
_entity.pdbx_description
1 polymer ?
#
loop_
_entity_poly.entity_id
_entity_poly.type
_entity_poly.pdbx_seq_one_letter_code
_entity_poly.pdbx_strand_id
1 'polypeptide(L)'
;MLDFGLFPPEFNSARMYAGPGSGPMLAAAAAWDVLASELYATASSYSSTIATLTSGWTGPSSASMAAAAAPYVSWISATAAQAEQTATQAKAAVAAYEAAFAMTVPRR
;
A
#
# COMPACT_ATOMS: atom_id res chain seq x y z
N MET A 1 1.51 3.11 27.43
CA MET A 1 0.19 3.06 26.77
C MET A 1 -0.45 4.43 26.93
N LEU A 2 -0.98 5.02 25.86
CA LEU A 2 -1.72 6.28 25.98
C LEU A 2 -3.07 6.00 26.65
N ASP A 3 -3.38 6.72 27.72
CA ASP A 3 -4.69 6.66 28.39
C ASP A 3 -5.47 7.94 28.09
N PHE A 4 -6.38 7.85 27.12
CA PHE A 4 -7.27 8.95 26.75
C PHE A 4 -8.36 9.22 27.81
N GLY A 5 -8.59 8.28 28.74
CA GLY A 5 -9.57 8.41 29.83
C GLY A 5 -9.15 9.39 30.93
N LEU A 6 -7.87 9.76 30.98
CA LEU A 6 -7.36 10.79 31.89
C LEU A 6 -7.72 12.22 31.47
N PHE A 7 -8.19 12.42 30.23
CA PHE A 7 -8.60 13.73 29.73
C PHE A 7 -10.13 13.89 29.78
N PRO A 8 -10.62 15.11 30.07
CA PRO A 8 -12.05 15.38 30.02
C PRO A 8 -12.57 15.29 28.57
N PRO A 9 -13.88 15.01 28.37
CA PRO A 9 -14.45 14.78 27.05
C PRO A 9 -14.28 15.98 26.10
N GLU A 10 -14.25 17.21 26.61
CA GLU A 10 -14.02 18.42 25.83
C GLU A 10 -12.68 18.37 25.11
N PHE A 11 -11.65 17.80 25.76
CA PHE A 11 -10.31 17.73 25.22
C PHE A 11 -10.15 16.65 24.14
N ASN A 12 -10.71 15.46 24.38
CA ASN A 12 -10.68 14.38 23.39
C ASN A 12 -11.54 14.73 22.16
N SER A 13 -12.73 15.28 22.37
CA SER A 13 -13.61 15.76 21.30
C SER A 13 -12.95 16.90 20.53
N ALA A 14 -12.27 17.80 21.24
CA ALA A 14 -11.55 18.89 20.61
C ALA A 14 -10.54 18.47 19.57
N ARG A 15 -9.77 17.43 19.87
CA ARG A 15 -8.74 16.88 19.00
C ARG A 15 -9.33 16.06 17.86
N MET A 16 -10.40 15.30 18.13
CA MET A 16 -11.06 14.47 17.11
C MET A 16 -11.70 15.31 15.98
N TYR A 17 -12.39 16.40 16.35
CA TYR A 17 -13.07 17.28 15.39
C TYR A 17 -12.16 18.33 14.73
N ALA A 18 -10.90 18.41 15.15
CA ALA A 18 -9.92 19.30 14.54
C ALA A 18 -9.09 18.55 13.49
N GLY A 19 -8.61 19.27 12.47
CA GLY A 19 -7.70 18.75 11.46
C GLY A 19 -8.38 18.35 10.14
N PRO A 20 -7.62 17.71 9.23
CA PRO A 20 -8.03 17.52 7.83
C PRO A 20 -8.93 16.32 7.57
N GLY A 21 -9.30 15.54 8.60
CA GLY A 21 -10.11 14.33 8.45
C GLY A 21 -9.36 13.14 7.82
N SER A 22 -10.11 12.14 7.33
CA SER A 22 -9.58 10.92 6.68
C SER A 22 -9.10 11.14 5.26
N GLY A 23 -9.46 12.25 4.61
CA GLY A 23 -9.19 12.52 3.19
C GLY A 23 -7.74 12.32 2.76
N PRO A 24 -6.73 12.88 3.46
CA PRO A 24 -5.33 12.65 3.10
C PRO A 24 -4.91 11.17 3.16
N MET A 25 -5.40 10.40 4.13
CA MET A 25 -5.09 8.98 4.25
C MET A 25 -5.79 8.15 3.17
N LEU A 26 -7.01 8.54 2.78
CA LEU A 26 -7.72 7.92 1.67
C LEU A 26 -7.00 8.17 0.33
N ALA A 27 -6.50 9.39 0.10
CA ALA A 27 -5.68 9.69 -1.07
C ALA A 27 -4.37 8.88 -1.07
N ALA A 28 -3.72 8.72 0.09
CA ALA A 28 -2.55 7.86 0.22
C ALA A 28 -2.87 6.39 -0.08
N ALA A 29 -4.00 5.87 0.40
CA ALA A 29 -4.44 4.51 0.10
C ALA A 29 -4.62 4.28 -1.41
N ALA A 30 -5.27 5.22 -2.10
CA ALA A 30 -5.44 5.16 -3.55
C ALA A 30 -4.10 5.20 -4.30
N ALA A 31 -3.15 6.03 -3.86
CA ALA A 31 -1.81 6.07 -4.44
C ALA A 31 -1.05 4.74 -4.26
N TRP A 32 -1.19 4.08 -3.11
CA TRP A 32 -0.61 2.76 -2.87
C TRP A 32 -1.26 1.66 -3.73
N ASP A 33 -2.58 1.70 -3.94
CA ASP A 33 -3.27 0.79 -4.88
C ASP A 33 -2.72 0.94 -6.31
N VAL A 34 -2.57 2.18 -6.78
CA VAL A 34 -2.01 2.49 -8.10
C VAL A 34 -0.58 1.95 -8.20
N LEU A 35 0.27 2.23 -7.21
CA LEU A 35 1.64 1.73 -7.19
C LEU A 35 1.71 0.19 -7.22
N ALA A 36 0.86 -0.50 -6.46
CA ALA A 36 0.77 -1.96 -6.50
C ALA A 36 0.43 -2.46 -7.91
N SER A 37 -0.56 -1.84 -8.56
CA SER A 37 -0.98 -2.22 -9.92
C SER A 37 0.12 -2.02 -10.96
N GLU A 38 0.86 -0.90 -10.89
CA GLU A 38 1.96 -0.60 -11.80
C GLU A 38 3.14 -1.56 -11.59
N LEU A 39 3.43 -1.95 -10.35
CA LEU A 39 4.47 -2.94 -10.04
C LEU A 39 4.08 -4.32 -10.56
N TYR A 40 2.83 -4.75 -10.41
CA TYR A 40 2.35 -6.02 -10.99
C TYR A 40 2.41 -6.01 -12.52
N ALA A 41 1.98 -4.91 -13.16
CA ALA A 41 2.10 -4.75 -14.61
C ALA A 41 3.56 -4.80 -15.07
N THR A 42 4.46 -4.16 -14.34
CA THR A 42 5.90 -4.17 -14.62
C THR A 42 6.49 -5.57 -14.48
N ALA A 43 6.15 -6.30 -13.41
CA ALA A 43 6.60 -7.69 -13.24
C ALA A 43 6.14 -8.58 -14.40
N SER A 44 4.88 -8.45 -14.82
CA SER A 44 4.33 -9.19 -15.96
C SER A 44 5.05 -8.86 -17.27
N SER A 45 5.32 -7.57 -17.52
CA SER A 45 6.07 -7.11 -18.69
C SER A 45 7.49 -7.68 -18.74
N TYR A 46 8.19 -7.70 -17.60
CA TYR A 46 9.52 -8.32 -17.48
C TYR A 46 9.47 -9.82 -17.79
N SER A 47 8.53 -10.56 -17.19
CA SER A 47 8.37 -11.99 -17.47
C SER A 47 8.08 -12.28 -18.94
N SER A 48 7.22 -11.47 -19.58
CA SER A 48 6.93 -11.57 -21.01
C SER A 48 8.15 -11.31 -21.89
N THR A 49 8.95 -10.31 -21.54
CA THR A 49 10.19 -9.97 -22.26
C THR A 49 11.22 -11.10 -22.15
N ILE A 50 11.40 -11.68 -20.95
CA ILE A 50 12.30 -12.82 -20.73
C ILE A 50 11.82 -14.06 -21.51
N ALA A 51 10.51 -14.33 -21.51
CA ALA A 51 9.92 -15.44 -22.28
C ALA A 51 10.15 -15.25 -23.78
N THR A 52 9.95 -14.04 -24.30
CA THR A 52 10.21 -13.71 -25.71
C THR A 52 11.69 -13.90 -26.05
N LEU A 53 12.60 -13.37 -25.23
CA LEU A 53 14.04 -13.50 -25.43
C LEU A 53 14.49 -14.97 -25.48
N THR A 54 14.04 -15.78 -24.51
CA THR A 54 14.43 -17.20 -24.38
C THR A 54 13.79 -18.10 -25.44
N SER A 55 12.73 -17.64 -26.11
CA SER A 55 12.15 -18.34 -27.26
C SER A 55 12.99 -18.22 -28.54
N GLY A 56 13.65 -17.07 -28.75
CA GLY A 56 14.47 -16.78 -29.93
C GLY A 56 15.97 -17.00 -29.73
N TRP A 57 16.46 -16.89 -28.50
CA TRP A 57 17.84 -17.13 -28.13
C TRP A 57 17.93 -18.32 -27.18
N THR A 58 18.46 -19.43 -27.67
CA THR A 58 18.57 -20.67 -26.88
C THR A 58 20.03 -20.99 -26.54
N GLY A 59 20.25 -21.63 -25.39
CA GLY A 59 21.56 -22.12 -24.95
C GLY A 59 21.99 -21.57 -23.58
N PRO A 60 23.19 -21.96 -23.09
CA PRO A 60 23.63 -21.67 -21.72
C PRO A 60 23.68 -20.17 -21.38
N SER A 61 24.05 -19.32 -22.34
CA SER A 61 24.11 -17.87 -22.13
C SER A 61 22.72 -17.23 -21.96
N SER A 62 21.72 -17.70 -22.73
CA SER A 62 20.33 -17.25 -22.58
C SER A 62 19.75 -17.68 -21.23
N ALA A 63 20.01 -18.92 -20.82
CA ALA A 63 19.60 -19.43 -19.51
C ALA A 63 20.24 -18.63 -18.35
N SER A 64 21.53 -18.29 -18.47
CA SER A 64 22.23 -17.45 -17.49
C SER A 64 21.63 -16.04 -17.38
N MET A 65 21.27 -15.42 -18.51
CA MET A 65 20.62 -14.11 -18.54
C MET A 65 19.24 -14.14 -17.88
N ALA A 66 18.41 -15.14 -18.21
CA ALA A 66 17.09 -15.31 -17.59
C ALA A 66 17.21 -15.54 -16.07
N ALA A 67 18.17 -16.36 -15.63
CA ALA A 67 18.43 -16.60 -14.21
C ALA A 67 18.88 -15.33 -13.47
N ALA A 68 19.70 -14.48 -14.11
CA ALA A 68 20.14 -13.21 -13.53
C ALA A 68 19.00 -12.20 -13.32
N ALA A 69 17.95 -12.26 -14.15
CA ALA A 69 16.79 -11.37 -14.03
C ALA A 69 15.76 -11.83 -12.97
N ALA A 70 15.75 -13.12 -12.62
CA ALA A 70 14.75 -13.69 -11.71
C ALA A 70 14.65 -13.00 -10.34
N PRO A 71 15.75 -12.64 -9.64
CA PRO A 71 15.67 -11.97 -8.35
C PRO A 71 14.97 -10.61 -8.44
N TYR A 72 15.15 -9.88 -9.54
CA TYR A 72 14.53 -8.57 -9.73
C TYR A 72 13.01 -8.70 -9.96
N VAL A 73 12.57 -9.66 -10.78
CA VAL A 73 11.13 -9.94 -10.98
C VAL A 73 10.47 -10.37 -9.67
N SER A 74 11.16 -11.22 -8.88
CA SER A 74 10.68 -11.62 -7.56
C SER A 74 10.56 -10.41 -6.62
N TRP A 75 11.55 -9.52 -6.62
CA TRP A 75 11.53 -8.32 -5.79
C TRP A 75 10.39 -7.37 -6.18
N ILE A 76 10.16 -7.12 -7.48
CA ILE A 76 9.04 -6.28 -7.94
C ILE A 76 7.72 -6.88 -7.47
N SER A 77 7.52 -8.18 -7.66
CA SER A 77 6.28 -8.87 -7.30
C SER A 77 6.01 -8.83 -5.78
N ALA A 78 7.05 -9.03 -4.96
CA ALA A 78 6.94 -8.90 -3.51
C ALA A 78 6.64 -7.46 -3.07
N THR A 79 7.27 -6.47 -3.73
CA THR A 79 7.03 -5.06 -3.46
C THR A 79 5.61 -4.64 -3.85
N ALA A 80 5.07 -5.17 -4.94
CA ALA A 80 3.68 -4.96 -5.35
C ALA A 80 2.70 -5.43 -4.25
N ALA A 81 2.92 -6.63 -3.72
CA ALA A 81 2.11 -7.18 -2.62
C ALA A 81 2.21 -6.32 -1.35
N GLN A 82 3.40 -5.81 -1.03
CA GLN A 82 3.59 -4.92 0.12
C GLN A 82 2.87 -3.57 -0.07
N ALA A 83 2.86 -3.02 -1.29
CA ALA A 83 2.12 -1.81 -1.63
C ALA A 83 0.60 -2.02 -1.48
N GLU A 84 0.06 -3.15 -1.96
CA GLU A 84 -1.34 -3.52 -1.80
C GLU A 84 -1.74 -3.67 -0.32
N GLN A 85 -0.89 -4.33 0.47
CA GLN A 85 -1.09 -4.44 1.91
C GLN A 85 -1.10 -3.05 2.57
N THR A 86 -0.22 -2.16 2.15
CA THR A 86 -0.15 -0.79 2.67
C THR A 86 -1.42 0.00 2.37
N ALA A 87 -1.95 -0.12 1.14
CA ALA A 87 -3.24 0.46 0.78
C ALA A 87 -4.38 -0.07 1.65
N THR A 88 -4.40 -1.39 1.89
CA THR A 88 -5.39 -2.05 2.75
C THR A 88 -5.34 -1.53 4.19
N GLN A 89 -4.14 -1.40 4.76
CA GLN A 89 -3.97 -0.87 6.12
C GLN A 89 -4.33 0.61 6.20
N ALA A 90 -4.06 1.39 5.15
CA ALA A 90 -4.48 2.78 5.09
C ALA A 90 -6.01 2.92 5.08
N LYS A 91 -6.72 2.07 4.32
CA LYS A 91 -8.19 1.99 4.34
C LYS A 91 -8.72 1.58 5.71
N ALA A 92 -8.08 0.63 6.37
CA ALA A 92 -8.44 0.22 7.74
C ALA A 92 -8.27 1.37 8.74
N ALA A 93 -7.18 2.15 8.63
CA ALA A 93 -6.96 3.33 9.46
C ALA A 93 -8.02 4.42 9.22
N VAL A 94 -8.42 4.65 7.96
CA VAL A 94 -9.54 5.54 7.62
C VAL A 94 -10.83 5.09 8.31
N ALA A 95 -11.19 3.80 8.19
CA ALA A 95 -12.39 3.26 8.82
C ALA A 95 -12.36 3.39 10.35
N ALA A 96 -11.20 3.15 10.97
CA ALA A 96 -11.02 3.33 12.41
C ALA A 96 -11.19 4.79 12.85
N TYR A 97 -10.62 5.74 12.08
CA TYR A 97 -10.79 7.17 12.34
C TYR A 97 -12.26 7.58 12.23
N GLU A 98 -12.96 7.17 11.16
CA GLU A 98 -14.35 7.54 10.93
C GLU A 98 -15.28 6.94 11.99
N ALA A 99 -15.04 5.71 12.42
CA ALA A 99 -15.76 5.10 13.53
C ALA A 99 -15.54 5.88 14.84
N ALA A 100 -14.29 6.25 15.15
CA ALA A 100 -13.98 7.03 16.34
C ALA A 100 -14.60 8.44 16.28
N PHE A 101 -14.57 9.08 15.11
CA PHE A 101 -15.19 10.38 14.87
C PHE A 101 -16.70 10.34 15.09
N ALA A 102 -17.37 9.31 14.58
CA ALA A 102 -18.82 9.13 14.72
C ALA A 102 -19.26 8.85 16.16
N MET A 103 -18.43 8.17 16.96
CA MET A 103 -18.73 7.86 18.37
C MET A 103 -18.31 8.97 19.35
N THR A 104 -17.48 9.92 18.92
CA THR A 104 -17.02 11.02 19.77
C THR A 104 -18.18 12.01 20.00
N VAL A 105 -18.26 12.56 21.22
CA VAL A 105 -19.35 13.47 21.59
C VAL A 105 -19.15 14.84 20.92
N PRO A 106 -20.13 15.37 20.18
CA PRO A 106 -20.02 16.71 19.57
C PRO A 106 -19.78 17.79 20.62
N ARG A 107 -19.03 18.83 20.24
CA ARG A 107 -18.89 20.01 21.10
C ARG A 107 -20.24 20.72 21.25
N ARG A 108 -20.52 21.20 22.46
CA ARG A 108 -21.62 22.14 22.72
C ARG A 108 -21.27 23.54 22.26
#